data_AF-R9TA62-F1
#
_entry.id   AF-R9TA62-F1
#
_cell.length_a   1.000
_cell.length_b   1.000
_cell.length_c   1.000
_cell.angle_alpha   90.00
_cell.angle_beta   90.00
_cell.angle_gamma   90.00
#
_symmetry.space_group_name_H-M   'P 1'
#
loop_
_entity.id
_entity.type
_entity.pdbx_description
1 polymer ?
#
loop_
_entity_poly.entity_id
_entity_poly.type
_entity_poly.pdbx_seq_one_letter_code
_entity_poly.pdbx_strand_id
1 'polypeptide(L)'
;APDYGHETTSEAMSYIVWMAAMRDNIAKKGEVAGVGAPGDLAKAWKTMEVMIPSVQTGFMGKSELSAQYSEEHDTPEEYPTAQDPQNTGKNPIHAKFSQAYGGDSGLYLLHWLADVDDWYGYGGGTGKFTFINTFQRGAQESCWETVPHACIEKLEYGMKGTRGIKGVFSTDNQVAPQWSYTNAPDAEDRAIQAVYAAKRWGVADSDTLSKAGKMGDQLRNDMFDKYYKKIGCQDPHSPSANGYDGAHFLRAWYTSWGGAIDGSWAWQIGASHCHEFYQNPLAAYALLADDDLRNGMKVGNDAVTDYEKSLQRQLEFYLWLQSEQGPIAGGATSSWHGRYLKYEYLDGVDDEYITKYGTNKPTILYNMAYQ
;
A
#
# COMPACT_ATOMS: atom_id res chain seq x y z
N ALA A 1 9.46 7.71 2.64
CA ALA A 1 10.05 7.90 3.99
C ALA A 1 9.70 9.30 4.52
N PRO A 2 9.67 9.52 5.84
CA PRO A 2 9.38 10.82 6.44
C PRO A 2 10.45 11.89 6.12
N ASP A 3 10.09 13.16 6.23
CA ASP A 3 10.99 14.31 6.10
C ASP A 3 11.20 15.08 7.43
N TYR A 4 10.41 14.74 8.46
CA TYR A 4 10.52 15.32 9.80
C TYR A 4 10.45 14.27 10.91
N GLY A 5 11.27 14.45 11.96
CA GLY A 5 11.54 13.40 12.95
C GLY A 5 10.40 13.08 13.94
N HIS A 6 9.39 13.95 14.07
CA HIS A 6 8.17 13.66 14.83
C HIS A 6 6.99 13.32 13.92
N GLU A 7 7.25 13.02 12.65
CA GLU A 7 6.33 12.20 11.89
C GLU A 7 6.42 10.75 12.41
N THR A 8 5.38 9.97 12.14
CA THR A 8 5.41 8.53 12.32
C THR A 8 4.94 7.84 11.06
N THR A 9 5.27 6.56 10.94
CA THR A 9 4.90 5.74 9.79
C THR A 9 4.17 4.48 10.21
N SER A 10 3.40 3.91 9.29
CA SER A 10 2.87 2.54 9.46
C SER A 10 4.00 1.56 9.77
N GLU A 11 5.19 1.74 9.16
CA GLU A 11 6.40 0.99 9.47
C GLU A 11 6.78 1.09 10.96
N ALA A 12 6.94 2.30 11.51
CA ALA A 12 7.29 2.50 12.91
C ALA A 12 6.26 1.83 13.85
N MET A 13 4.98 1.94 13.52
CA MET A 13 3.91 1.32 14.29
C MET A 13 3.91 -0.21 14.19
N SER A 14 4.24 -0.78 13.03
CA SER A 14 4.41 -2.23 12.86
C SER A 14 5.60 -2.78 13.66
N TYR A 15 6.70 -2.02 13.78
CA TYR A 15 7.81 -2.36 14.67
C TYR A 15 7.41 -2.28 16.15
N ILE A 16 6.57 -1.32 16.56
CA ILE A 16 6.02 -1.27 17.93
C ILE A 16 5.22 -2.54 18.25
N VAL A 17 4.39 -3.02 17.32
CA VAL A 17 3.68 -4.30 17.45
C VAL A 17 4.68 -5.46 17.60
N TRP A 18 5.73 -5.50 16.77
CA TRP A 18 6.73 -6.56 16.82
C TRP A 18 7.53 -6.56 18.13
N MET A 19 7.98 -5.40 18.59
CA MET A 19 8.66 -5.25 19.87
C MET A 19 7.77 -5.69 21.04
N ALA A 20 6.48 -5.34 21.03
CA ALA A 20 5.54 -5.77 22.05
C ALA A 20 5.34 -7.29 22.07
N ALA A 21 5.20 -7.92 20.90
CA ALA A 21 5.16 -9.38 20.78
C ALA A 21 6.42 -10.06 21.36
N MET A 22 7.61 -9.54 21.03
CA MET A 22 8.88 -10.06 21.55
C MET A 22 8.98 -9.88 23.07
N ARG A 23 8.62 -8.70 23.57
CA ARG A 23 8.64 -8.38 25.00
C ARG A 23 7.68 -9.28 25.79
N ASP A 24 6.49 -9.56 25.27
CA ASP A 24 5.54 -10.48 25.89
C ASP A 24 6.04 -11.92 25.92
N ASN A 25 6.75 -12.37 24.87
CA ASN A 25 7.41 -13.68 24.87
C ASN A 25 8.54 -13.74 25.91
N ILE A 26 9.38 -12.71 26.02
CA ILE A 26 10.44 -12.62 27.04
C ILE A 26 9.82 -12.64 28.46
N ALA A 27 8.77 -11.86 28.68
CA ALA A 27 8.02 -11.83 29.94
C ALA A 27 7.48 -13.22 30.30
N LYS A 28 6.88 -13.92 29.34
CA LYS A 28 6.31 -15.26 29.53
C LYS A 28 7.37 -16.29 29.91
N LYS A 29 8.56 -16.21 29.33
CA LYS A 29 9.68 -17.11 29.65
C LYS A 29 10.30 -16.84 31.01
N GLY A 30 10.20 -15.60 31.52
CA GLY A 30 10.79 -15.21 32.80
C GLY A 30 12.32 -15.23 32.82
N GLU A 31 12.97 -15.21 31.64
CA GLU A 31 14.43 -15.33 31.49
C GLU A 31 15.17 -14.01 31.79
N VAL A 32 14.45 -12.88 31.82
CA VAL A 32 15.03 -11.54 32.04
C VAL A 32 14.39 -10.89 33.26
N ALA A 33 15.22 -10.55 34.25
CA ALA A 33 14.76 -9.86 35.46
C ALA A 33 14.24 -8.44 35.13
N GLY A 34 13.17 -8.02 35.81
CA GLY A 34 12.59 -6.69 35.65
C GLY A 34 11.61 -6.54 34.48
N VAL A 35 11.37 -7.60 33.69
CA VAL A 35 10.29 -7.61 32.70
C VAL A 35 8.97 -7.91 33.42
N GLY A 36 7.99 -7.01 33.28
CA GLY A 36 6.65 -7.18 33.87
C GLY A 36 5.84 -8.31 33.21
N ALA A 37 4.59 -8.49 33.62
CA ALA A 37 3.70 -9.51 33.03
C ALA A 37 3.46 -9.29 31.52
N PRO A 38 3.24 -10.35 30.72
CA PRO A 38 2.82 -10.23 29.32
C PRO A 38 1.50 -9.46 29.17
N GLY A 39 1.28 -8.83 28.03
CA GLY A 39 0.03 -8.14 27.68
C GLY A 39 0.20 -6.83 26.92
N ASP A 40 1.41 -6.52 26.45
CA ASP A 40 1.68 -5.28 25.72
C ASP A 40 1.27 -5.37 24.25
N LEU A 41 1.18 -6.57 23.66
CA LEU A 41 0.81 -6.74 22.24
C LEU A 41 -0.55 -6.12 21.91
N ALA A 42 -1.59 -6.40 22.70
CA ALA A 42 -2.94 -5.87 22.47
C ALA A 42 -2.95 -4.33 22.51
N LYS A 43 -2.18 -3.75 23.43
CA LYS A 43 -2.02 -2.30 23.56
C LYS A 43 -1.28 -1.74 22.34
N ALA A 44 -0.17 -2.35 21.93
CA ALA A 44 0.59 -1.95 20.75
C ALA A 44 -0.24 -2.02 19.46
N TRP A 45 -1.03 -3.09 19.28
CA TRP A 45 -1.98 -3.20 18.17
C TRP A 45 -2.99 -2.06 18.21
N LYS A 46 -3.58 -1.78 19.38
CA LYS A 46 -4.53 -0.68 19.54
C LYS A 46 -3.92 0.69 19.24
N THR A 47 -2.65 0.90 19.59
CA THR A 47 -1.93 2.14 19.25
C THR A 47 -1.66 2.20 17.74
N MET A 48 -1.27 1.10 17.10
CA MET A 48 -1.11 1.03 15.64
C MET A 48 -2.42 1.33 14.90
N GLU A 49 -3.58 0.90 15.41
CA GLU A 49 -4.89 1.22 14.83
C GLU A 49 -5.15 2.73 14.68
N VAL A 50 -4.41 3.62 15.38
CA VAL A 50 -4.47 5.07 15.15
C VAL A 50 -4.07 5.44 13.72
N MET A 51 -3.23 4.62 13.07
CA MET A 51 -2.87 4.82 11.67
C MET A 51 -3.95 4.35 10.68
N ILE A 52 -5.03 3.70 11.15
CA ILE A 52 -6.17 3.32 10.29
C ILE A 52 -7.13 4.50 10.17
N PRO A 53 -7.38 5.03 8.97
CA PRO A 53 -8.24 6.20 8.82
C PRO A 53 -9.68 5.96 9.27
N SER A 54 -10.23 6.87 10.09
CA SER A 54 -11.64 6.83 10.51
C SER A 54 -12.59 7.53 9.51
N VAL A 55 -12.07 8.50 8.75
CA VAL A 55 -12.82 9.23 7.71
C VAL A 55 -12.66 8.51 6.39
N GLN A 56 -13.62 7.67 6.02
CA GLN A 56 -13.65 6.97 4.75
C GLN A 56 -15.07 6.97 4.17
N THR A 57 -15.71 8.15 4.23
CA THR A 57 -17.15 8.34 4.02
C THR A 57 -17.64 7.67 2.74
N GLY A 58 -18.57 6.73 2.89
CA GLY A 58 -19.24 6.07 1.77
C GLY A 58 -18.41 5.01 1.03
N PHE A 59 -17.16 4.74 1.44
CA PHE A 59 -16.26 3.83 0.73
C PHE A 59 -16.79 2.40 0.64
N MET A 60 -17.07 1.75 1.78
CA MET A 60 -17.59 0.37 1.81
C MET A 60 -19.00 0.23 1.21
N GLY A 61 -19.72 1.34 1.06
CA GLY A 61 -21.05 1.36 0.46
C GLY A 61 -21.05 1.45 -1.06
N LYS A 62 -19.89 1.61 -1.72
CA LYS A 62 -19.83 1.63 -3.18
C LYS A 62 -19.99 0.20 -3.72
N SER A 63 -20.75 0.06 -4.81
CA SER A 63 -20.88 -1.22 -5.51
C SER A 63 -19.64 -1.55 -6.35
N GLU A 64 -18.94 -0.51 -6.79
CA GLU A 64 -17.72 -0.58 -7.60
C GLU A 64 -16.80 0.57 -7.17
N LEU A 65 -15.50 0.30 -7.11
CA LEU A 65 -14.47 1.32 -7.02
C LEU A 65 -13.70 1.35 -8.32
N SER A 66 -13.42 2.56 -8.78
CA SER A 66 -12.72 2.77 -10.04
C SER A 66 -11.84 4.01 -9.95
N ALA A 67 -10.83 4.09 -10.80
CA ALA A 67 -9.93 5.23 -10.87
C ALA A 67 -9.63 5.58 -12.32
N GLN A 68 -9.66 6.87 -12.64
CA GLN A 68 -9.27 7.38 -13.95
C GLN A 68 -7.75 7.33 -14.07
N TYR A 69 -7.27 6.84 -15.21
CA TYR A 69 -5.85 6.75 -15.52
C TYR A 69 -5.21 8.14 -15.51
N SER A 70 -4.01 8.26 -14.95
CA SER A 70 -3.15 9.44 -15.04
C SER A 70 -1.72 8.96 -15.22
N GLU A 71 -0.99 9.58 -16.14
CA GLU A 71 0.41 9.22 -16.39
C GLU A 71 1.27 9.54 -15.16
N GLU A 72 2.19 8.62 -14.83
CA GLU A 72 3.35 8.96 -14.02
C GLU A 72 4.44 9.53 -14.93
N HIS A 73 5.25 10.45 -14.42
CA HIS A 73 6.37 11.05 -15.14
C HIS A 73 7.67 10.84 -14.39
N ASP A 74 8.78 11.08 -15.09
CA ASP A 74 10.09 10.76 -14.56
C ASP A 74 10.56 11.89 -13.64
N THR A 75 10.27 13.16 -13.95
CA THR A 75 10.63 14.32 -13.11
C THR A 75 9.44 15.10 -12.54
N PRO A 76 9.60 15.77 -11.37
CA PRO A 76 8.50 16.52 -10.74
C PRO A 76 7.94 17.69 -11.56
N GLU A 77 8.71 18.25 -12.50
CA GLU A 77 8.31 19.37 -13.36
C GLU A 77 7.26 18.99 -14.41
N GLU A 78 7.12 17.70 -14.70
CA GLU A 78 6.12 17.18 -15.63
C GLU A 78 4.72 17.09 -15.01
N TYR A 79 4.59 17.37 -13.70
CA TYR A 79 3.34 17.36 -12.97
C TYR A 79 2.72 18.76 -12.84
N PRO A 80 1.38 18.85 -12.69
CA PRO A 80 0.41 17.75 -12.58
C PRO A 80 0.03 17.13 -13.93
N THR A 81 -0.31 15.83 -13.91
CA THR A 81 -0.87 15.12 -15.06
C THR A 81 -2.39 15.08 -15.04
N ALA A 82 -2.99 15.04 -16.23
CA ALA A 82 -4.43 15.01 -16.40
C ALA A 82 -4.96 13.58 -16.26
N GLN A 83 -6.13 13.45 -15.63
CA GLN A 83 -6.88 12.21 -15.57
C GLN A 83 -7.63 11.95 -16.88
N ASP A 84 -7.60 10.71 -17.37
CA ASP A 84 -8.33 10.27 -18.55
C ASP A 84 -9.65 9.57 -18.15
N PRO A 85 -10.81 10.23 -18.31
CA PRO A 85 -12.11 9.64 -17.98
C PRO A 85 -12.52 8.50 -18.92
N GLN A 86 -11.87 8.35 -20.09
CA GLN A 86 -12.15 7.28 -21.05
C GLN A 86 -11.36 6.00 -20.74
N ASN A 87 -10.38 6.09 -19.85
CA ASN A 87 -9.50 5.00 -19.46
C ASN A 87 -9.56 4.81 -17.94
N THR A 88 -10.51 3.99 -17.51
CA THR A 88 -10.82 3.80 -16.10
C THR A 88 -10.51 2.37 -15.66
N GLY A 89 -9.66 2.22 -14.65
CA GLY A 89 -9.39 0.97 -13.97
C GLY A 89 -10.52 0.63 -12.99
N LYS A 90 -10.91 -0.65 -12.90
CA LYS A 90 -12.00 -1.12 -12.03
C LYS A 90 -11.52 -2.18 -11.07
N ASN A 91 -11.76 -1.99 -9.77
CA ASN A 91 -11.38 -2.95 -8.75
C ASN A 91 -12.24 -4.24 -8.86
N PRO A 92 -11.64 -5.41 -9.14
CA PRO A 92 -12.38 -6.66 -9.33
C PRO A 92 -12.81 -7.34 -8.02
N ILE A 93 -12.30 -6.92 -6.87
CA ILE A 93 -12.53 -7.57 -5.57
C ILE A 93 -13.25 -6.69 -4.55
N HIS A 94 -13.55 -5.41 -4.85
CA HIS A 94 -14.22 -4.51 -3.91
C HIS A 94 -15.56 -5.06 -3.40
N ALA A 95 -16.40 -5.62 -4.29
CA ALA A 95 -17.69 -6.17 -3.91
C ALA A 95 -17.58 -7.28 -2.84
N LYS A 96 -16.46 -8.03 -2.82
CA LYS A 96 -16.19 -9.04 -1.79
C LYS A 96 -15.96 -8.39 -0.43
N PHE A 97 -15.25 -7.25 -0.40
CA PHE A 97 -15.07 -6.47 0.82
C PHE A 97 -16.37 -5.84 1.29
N SER A 98 -17.17 -5.24 0.40
CA SER A 98 -18.47 -4.67 0.79
C SER A 98 -19.40 -5.73 1.37
N GLN A 99 -19.36 -6.96 0.83
CA GLN A 99 -20.13 -8.08 1.37
C GLN A 99 -19.63 -8.55 2.76
N ALA A 100 -18.32 -8.71 2.93
CA ALA A 100 -17.73 -9.25 4.16
C ALA A 100 -17.60 -8.21 5.29
N TYR A 101 -17.47 -6.93 4.93
CA TYR A 101 -17.03 -5.82 5.77
C TYR A 101 -17.89 -4.57 5.62
N GLY A 102 -19.07 -4.63 4.98
CA GLY A 102 -19.91 -3.46 4.72
C GLY A 102 -20.41 -2.68 5.95
N GLY A 103 -20.27 -3.25 7.15
CA GLY A 103 -20.52 -2.55 8.42
C GLY A 103 -19.35 -1.71 8.93
N ASP A 104 -18.18 -1.80 8.30
CA ASP A 104 -17.00 -1.01 8.65
C ASP A 104 -17.08 0.39 8.03
N SER A 105 -16.43 1.36 8.68
CA SER A 105 -16.34 2.73 8.16
C SER A 105 -15.54 2.83 6.85
N GLY A 106 -14.70 1.84 6.54
CA GLY A 106 -13.74 1.87 5.44
C GLY A 106 -12.75 0.70 5.53
N LEU A 107 -11.66 0.78 4.78
CA LEU A 107 -10.58 -0.21 4.84
C LEU A 107 -9.90 -0.18 6.21
N TYR A 108 -9.58 -1.36 6.71
CA TYR A 108 -8.80 -1.66 7.88
C TYR A 108 -7.32 -1.83 7.49
N LEU A 109 -6.80 -0.80 6.82
CA LEU A 109 -5.42 -0.68 6.39
C LEU A 109 -4.80 0.59 6.99
N LEU A 110 -3.49 0.56 7.22
CA LEU A 110 -2.77 1.68 7.79
C LEU A 110 -2.53 2.71 6.68
N HIS A 111 -2.76 3.98 6.98
CA HIS A 111 -2.12 5.02 6.18
C HIS A 111 -0.63 5.08 6.54
N TRP A 112 0.22 5.32 5.55
CA TRP A 112 1.67 5.18 5.71
C TRP A 112 2.36 6.29 6.51
N LEU A 113 1.82 7.52 6.52
CA LEU A 113 2.48 8.68 7.13
C LEU A 113 1.52 9.53 7.97
N ALA A 114 2.01 10.01 9.10
CA ALA A 114 1.26 10.95 9.93
C ALA A 114 2.20 11.94 10.63
N ASP A 115 1.71 13.15 10.82
CA ASP A 115 2.30 14.19 11.65
C ASP A 115 1.76 14.03 13.07
N VAL A 116 2.61 13.60 14.01
CA VAL A 116 2.19 13.25 15.37
C VAL A 116 1.81 14.48 16.19
N ASP A 117 2.59 15.55 16.01
CA ASP A 117 2.53 16.75 16.85
C ASP A 117 1.90 17.95 16.11
N ASP A 118 1.28 17.73 14.95
CA ASP A 118 0.71 18.79 14.10
C ASP A 118 1.73 19.87 13.74
N TRP A 119 2.98 19.46 13.50
CA TRP A 119 4.07 20.36 13.14
C TRP A 119 3.80 21.12 11.83
N TYR A 120 3.19 20.46 10.85
CA TYR A 120 2.76 21.07 9.59
C TYR A 120 1.51 21.96 9.75
N GLY A 121 0.75 21.81 10.84
CA GLY A 121 -0.41 22.63 11.17
C GLY A 121 -1.72 22.26 10.44
N TYR A 122 -1.74 21.15 9.70
CA TYR A 122 -2.93 20.66 8.98
C TYR A 122 -4.05 20.14 9.92
N GLY A 123 -3.72 19.83 11.17
CA GLY A 123 -4.64 19.55 12.26
C GLY A 123 -5.25 20.80 12.90
N GLY A 124 -5.07 21.97 12.26
CA GLY A 124 -5.56 23.26 12.73
C GLY A 124 -4.64 23.95 13.74
N GLY A 125 -3.37 23.53 13.83
CA GLY A 125 -2.38 24.06 14.77
C GLY A 125 -2.68 23.69 16.23
N THR A 126 -3.34 22.55 16.45
CA THR A 126 -3.82 22.12 17.77
C THR A 126 -2.92 21.12 18.47
N GLY A 127 -1.79 20.74 17.85
CA GLY A 127 -0.87 19.73 18.39
C GLY A 127 -1.43 18.31 18.31
N LYS A 128 -2.35 18.05 17.37
CA LYS A 128 -3.05 16.77 17.24
C LYS A 128 -2.53 15.96 16.06
N PHE A 129 -2.41 14.66 16.29
CA PHE A 129 -2.15 13.67 15.25
C PHE A 129 -2.98 13.93 13.98
N THR A 130 -2.29 14.04 12.85
CA THR A 130 -2.90 14.36 11.55
C THR A 130 -2.30 13.47 10.46
N PHE A 131 -3.16 12.89 9.63
CA PHE A 131 -2.72 12.16 8.45
C PHE A 131 -2.24 13.12 7.37
N ILE A 132 -1.03 12.89 6.88
CA ILE A 132 -0.38 13.68 5.84
C ILE A 132 0.23 12.76 4.79
N ASN A 133 0.50 13.29 3.61
CA ASN A 133 1.23 12.59 2.57
C ASN A 133 2.22 13.53 1.91
N THR A 134 3.18 12.98 1.17
CA THR A 134 4.28 13.72 0.54
C THR A 134 4.40 13.32 -0.94
N PHE A 135 4.96 12.13 -1.22
CA PHE A 135 5.26 11.65 -2.57
C PHE A 135 4.02 11.52 -3.46
N GLN A 136 4.02 12.25 -4.58
CA GLN A 136 2.94 12.26 -5.59
C GLN A 136 3.45 12.54 -7.02
N ARG A 137 4.73 12.89 -7.23
CA ARG A 137 5.25 13.42 -8.51
C ARG A 137 6.42 12.64 -9.10
N GLY A 138 6.28 11.32 -9.14
CA GLY A 138 7.10 10.48 -10.00
C GLY A 138 8.43 10.03 -9.40
N ALA A 139 9.22 9.32 -10.21
CA ALA A 139 10.37 8.55 -9.75
C ALA A 139 11.55 9.41 -9.23
N GLN A 140 11.70 10.63 -9.76
CA GLN A 140 12.74 11.58 -9.31
C GLN A 140 12.27 12.53 -8.21
N GLU A 141 11.04 12.42 -7.69
CA GLU A 141 10.64 13.21 -6.51
C GLU A 141 11.29 12.65 -5.25
N SER A 142 12.46 13.16 -4.87
CA SER A 142 13.10 12.80 -3.61
C SER A 142 12.37 13.41 -2.41
N CYS A 143 12.71 12.98 -1.19
CA CYS A 143 12.12 13.53 0.03
C CYS A 143 12.29 15.06 0.16
N TRP A 144 13.32 15.64 -0.47
CA TRP A 144 13.60 17.08 -0.45
C TRP A 144 12.72 17.88 -1.40
N GLU A 145 12.04 17.21 -2.32
CA GLU A 145 11.33 17.86 -3.42
C GLU A 145 9.81 17.84 -3.21
N THR A 146 9.32 17.08 -2.24
CA THR A 146 7.88 16.91 -1.98
C THR A 146 7.19 18.18 -1.48
N VAL A 147 5.86 18.21 -1.61
CA VAL A 147 5.00 19.19 -0.94
C VAL A 147 4.12 18.44 0.07
N PRO A 148 4.47 18.43 1.37
CA PRO A 148 3.67 17.79 2.41
C PRO A 148 2.25 18.35 2.45
N HIS A 149 1.25 17.46 2.49
CA HIS A 149 -0.16 17.84 2.39
C HIS A 149 -1.06 16.94 3.23
N ALA A 150 -2.17 17.52 3.70
CA ALA A 150 -3.16 16.77 4.49
C ALA A 150 -3.86 15.69 3.65
N CYS A 151 -4.11 14.53 4.26
CA CYS A 151 -4.93 13.49 3.64
C CYS A 151 -6.41 13.87 3.55
N ILE A 152 -6.89 14.77 4.41
CA ILE A 152 -8.22 15.36 4.32
C ILE A 152 -8.07 16.78 3.75
N GLU A 153 -8.40 16.94 2.47
CA GLU A 153 -8.30 18.19 1.73
C GLU A 153 -9.65 18.93 1.77
N LYS A 154 -9.71 19.99 2.58
CA LYS A 154 -10.86 20.91 2.68
C LYS A 154 -10.70 22.21 1.88
N LEU A 155 -9.63 22.31 1.08
CA LEU A 155 -9.24 23.48 0.31
C LEU A 155 -8.94 24.71 1.19
N GLU A 156 -8.49 24.47 2.43
CA GLU A 156 -8.18 25.52 3.40
C GLU A 156 -6.81 26.17 3.16
N TYR A 157 -5.90 25.44 2.53
CA TYR A 157 -4.51 25.81 2.24
C TYR A 157 -4.21 25.74 0.73
N GLY A 158 -3.04 26.22 0.30
CA GLY A 158 -2.67 26.26 -1.12
C GLY A 158 -3.57 27.21 -1.94
N MET A 159 -4.07 26.73 -3.08
CA MET A 159 -5.00 27.48 -3.94
C MET A 159 -6.43 27.50 -3.38
N LYS A 160 -6.62 28.21 -2.25
CA LYS A 160 -7.88 28.28 -1.51
C LYS A 160 -9.09 28.62 -2.39
N GLY A 161 -10.18 27.87 -2.20
CA GLY A 161 -11.43 28.06 -2.95
C GLY A 161 -11.40 27.57 -4.41
N THR A 162 -10.31 26.92 -4.83
CA THR A 162 -10.21 26.28 -6.15
C THR A 162 -9.63 24.87 -6.05
N ARG A 163 -8.30 24.73 -6.04
CA ARG A 163 -7.59 23.45 -6.10
C ARG A 163 -6.97 23.02 -4.78
N GLY A 164 -6.97 23.88 -3.76
CA GLY A 164 -6.31 23.60 -2.48
C GLY A 164 -4.81 23.35 -2.67
N ILE A 165 -4.21 22.48 -1.85
CA ILE A 165 -2.83 22.01 -2.07
C ILE A 165 -2.79 21.00 -3.21
N LYS A 166 -3.88 20.26 -3.43
CA LYS A 166 -4.01 19.31 -4.57
C LYS A 166 -3.78 19.96 -5.94
N GLY A 167 -3.77 21.28 -6.08
CA GLY A 167 -3.36 21.97 -7.30
C GLY A 167 -1.93 21.65 -7.78
N VAL A 168 -1.05 21.19 -6.89
CA VAL A 168 0.28 20.69 -7.27
C VAL A 168 0.21 19.33 -7.99
N PHE A 169 -0.89 18.57 -7.82
CA PHE A 169 -1.02 17.18 -8.26
C PHE A 169 -2.20 16.91 -9.21
N SER A 170 -3.16 17.83 -9.34
CA SER A 170 -4.35 17.68 -10.19
C SER A 170 -4.47 18.84 -11.15
N THR A 171 -4.78 18.57 -12.43
CA THR A 171 -5.06 19.58 -13.46
C THR A 171 -6.46 20.22 -13.39
N ASP A 172 -7.32 19.75 -12.49
CA ASP A 172 -8.71 20.24 -12.42
C ASP A 172 -8.77 21.73 -12.11
N ASN A 173 -9.71 22.45 -12.73
CA ASN A 173 -9.95 23.85 -12.38
C ASN A 173 -10.56 24.00 -10.98
N GLN A 174 -11.28 22.98 -10.52
CA GLN A 174 -11.97 22.94 -9.24
C GLN A 174 -11.84 21.53 -8.66
N VAL A 175 -11.17 21.42 -7.52
CA VAL A 175 -11.01 20.16 -6.81
C VAL A 175 -12.14 20.04 -5.80
N ALA A 176 -12.84 18.89 -5.77
CA ALA A 176 -13.82 18.65 -4.73
C ALA A 176 -13.12 18.39 -3.37
N PRO A 177 -13.64 18.91 -2.24
CA PRO A 177 -13.16 18.53 -0.92
C PRO A 177 -13.21 17.02 -0.73
N GLN A 178 -12.09 16.43 -0.36
CA GLN A 178 -11.88 14.98 -0.45
C GLN A 178 -10.94 14.46 0.62
N TRP A 179 -10.93 13.14 0.77
CA TRP A 179 -9.96 12.41 1.57
C TRP A 179 -9.24 11.40 0.68
N SER A 180 -7.95 11.15 0.95
CA SER A 180 -7.15 10.14 0.25
C SER A 180 -6.08 9.58 1.17
N TYR A 181 -5.88 8.26 1.14
CA TYR A 181 -4.88 7.55 1.93
C TYR A 181 -4.12 6.56 1.05
N THR A 182 -2.93 6.21 1.49
CA THR A 182 -2.03 5.24 0.85
C THR A 182 -1.44 4.34 1.92
N ASN A 183 -1.49 3.02 1.75
CA ASN A 183 -0.80 2.11 2.67
C ASN A 183 0.63 1.84 2.20
N ALA A 184 1.42 1.25 3.09
CA ALA A 184 2.74 0.72 2.78
C ALA A 184 2.73 -0.76 3.19
N PRO A 185 2.41 -1.70 2.26
CA PRO A 185 1.99 -3.06 2.61
C PRO A 185 3.04 -3.89 3.35
N ASP A 186 4.32 -3.51 3.27
CA ASP A 186 5.38 -4.09 4.07
C ASP A 186 5.12 -3.93 5.58
N ALA A 187 4.50 -2.81 5.99
CA ALA A 187 4.16 -2.54 7.39
C ALA A 187 3.01 -3.42 7.89
N GLU A 188 1.94 -3.56 7.13
CA GLU A 188 0.86 -4.49 7.46
C GLU A 188 1.35 -5.93 7.52
N ASP A 189 2.11 -6.39 6.53
CA ASP A 189 2.66 -7.75 6.54
C ASP A 189 3.64 -7.96 7.72
N ARG A 190 4.45 -6.96 8.08
CA ARG A 190 5.32 -7.00 9.28
C ARG A 190 4.50 -7.14 10.57
N ALA A 191 3.39 -6.41 10.68
CA ALA A 191 2.48 -6.52 11.83
C ALA A 191 1.82 -7.90 11.90
N ILE A 192 1.39 -8.46 10.75
CA ILE A 192 0.84 -9.83 10.66
C ILE A 192 1.88 -10.86 11.07
N GLN A 193 3.12 -10.73 10.60
CA GLN A 193 4.25 -11.59 11.00
C GLN A 193 4.50 -11.55 12.51
N ALA A 194 4.47 -10.36 13.12
CA ALA A 194 4.62 -10.19 14.56
C ALA A 194 3.50 -10.89 15.35
N VAL A 195 2.25 -10.74 14.91
CA VAL A 195 1.08 -11.42 15.52
C VAL A 195 1.17 -12.94 15.35
N TYR A 196 1.62 -13.43 14.19
CA TYR A 196 1.87 -14.85 13.97
C TYR A 196 2.94 -15.40 14.92
N ALA A 197 4.04 -14.67 15.12
CA ALA A 197 5.06 -15.05 16.10
C ALA A 197 4.49 -15.08 17.52
N ALA A 198 3.73 -14.05 17.91
CA ALA A 198 3.07 -13.98 19.22
C ALA A 198 2.08 -15.13 19.45
N LYS A 199 1.33 -15.53 18.43
CA LYS A 199 0.46 -16.71 18.47
C LYS A 199 1.25 -17.98 18.76
N ARG A 200 2.36 -18.20 18.06
CA ARG A 200 3.24 -19.36 18.29
C ARG A 200 3.88 -19.34 19.68
N TRP A 201 4.14 -18.17 20.24
CA TRP A 201 4.61 -18.02 21.61
C TRP A 201 3.49 -18.11 22.65
N GLY A 202 2.22 -18.17 22.22
CA GLY A 202 1.04 -18.20 23.08
C GLY A 202 0.91 -16.94 23.93
N VAL A 203 1.17 -15.77 23.34
CA VAL A 203 1.00 -14.45 23.96
C VAL A 203 0.07 -13.52 23.16
N ALA A 204 -0.47 -13.98 22.04
CA ALA A 204 -1.52 -13.26 21.29
C ALA A 204 -2.92 -13.57 21.83
N ASP A 205 -3.77 -12.55 21.89
CA ASP A 205 -5.20 -12.69 22.14
C ASP A 205 -5.99 -12.88 20.83
N SER A 206 -7.25 -13.32 20.95
CA SER A 206 -8.12 -13.61 19.81
C SER A 206 -8.59 -12.39 19.03
N ASP A 207 -8.71 -11.21 19.66
CA ASP A 207 -9.12 -9.97 18.98
C ASP A 207 -8.00 -9.49 18.06
N THR A 208 -6.75 -9.48 18.56
CA THR A 208 -5.56 -9.15 17.79
C THR A 208 -5.39 -10.08 16.59
N LEU A 209 -5.59 -11.40 16.76
CA LEU A 209 -5.52 -12.38 15.66
C LEU A 209 -6.58 -12.13 14.59
N SER A 210 -7.84 -11.94 15.01
CA SER A 210 -8.96 -11.65 14.10
C SER A 210 -8.71 -10.37 13.29
N LYS A 211 -8.18 -9.33 13.94
CA LYS A 211 -7.83 -8.06 13.28
C LYS A 211 -6.65 -8.18 12.33
N ALA A 212 -5.62 -8.95 12.68
CA ALA A 212 -4.51 -9.23 11.77
C ALA A 212 -4.97 -10.01 10.53
N GLY A 213 -5.86 -10.99 10.70
CA GLY A 213 -6.50 -11.67 9.57
C GLY A 213 -7.33 -10.73 8.70
N LYS A 214 -8.14 -9.84 9.31
CA LYS A 214 -8.91 -8.81 8.59
C LYS A 214 -8.00 -7.87 7.79
N MET A 215 -6.91 -7.40 8.39
CA MET A 215 -5.90 -6.58 7.71
C MET A 215 -5.33 -7.32 6.50
N GLY A 216 -4.91 -8.58 6.67
CA GLY A 216 -4.45 -9.44 5.58
C GLY A 216 -5.48 -9.58 4.45
N ASP A 217 -6.76 -9.78 4.77
CA ASP A 217 -7.81 -9.90 3.74
C ASP A 217 -7.88 -8.64 2.86
N GLN A 218 -7.90 -7.46 3.48
CA GLN A 218 -8.07 -6.19 2.78
C GLN A 218 -6.79 -5.72 2.07
N LEU A 219 -5.63 -6.23 2.48
CA LEU A 219 -4.32 -6.03 1.83
C LEU A 219 -4.21 -6.72 0.46
N ARG A 220 -5.21 -7.51 0.05
CA ARG A 220 -5.19 -8.18 -1.27
C ARG A 220 -5.25 -7.22 -2.46
N ASN A 221 -5.66 -5.96 -2.27
CA ASN A 221 -5.56 -4.96 -3.35
C ASN A 221 -4.11 -4.66 -3.76
N ASP A 222 -3.14 -4.83 -2.85
CA ASP A 222 -1.71 -4.68 -3.17
C ASP A 222 -1.19 -5.72 -4.16
N MET A 223 -2.01 -6.72 -4.50
CA MET A 223 -1.71 -7.76 -5.50
C MET A 223 -2.10 -7.38 -6.92
N PHE A 224 -2.65 -6.18 -7.14
CA PHE A 224 -3.18 -5.72 -8.43
C PHE A 224 -2.43 -4.53 -8.99
N ASP A 225 -2.36 -4.50 -10.32
CA ASP A 225 -1.89 -3.35 -11.10
C ASP A 225 -2.60 -2.05 -10.70
N LYS A 226 -1.90 -0.91 -10.79
CA LYS A 226 -2.39 0.41 -10.37
C LYS A 226 -3.80 0.72 -10.87
N TYR A 227 -4.05 0.49 -12.16
CA TYR A 227 -5.35 0.71 -12.79
C TYR A 227 -6.02 -0.60 -13.21
N TYR A 228 -5.71 -1.70 -12.52
CA TYR A 228 -6.24 -3.03 -12.76
C TYR A 228 -6.10 -3.47 -14.21
N LYS A 229 -5.09 -2.99 -14.94
CA LYS A 229 -4.83 -3.39 -16.31
C LYS A 229 -4.24 -4.78 -16.35
N LYS A 230 -4.40 -5.45 -17.50
CA LYS A 230 -3.82 -6.79 -17.69
C LYS A 230 -2.30 -6.72 -17.54
N ILE A 231 -1.72 -7.62 -16.75
CA ILE A 231 -0.27 -7.67 -16.58
C ILE A 231 0.39 -7.93 -17.94
N GLY A 232 1.34 -7.08 -18.32
CA GLY A 232 2.03 -7.14 -19.62
C GLY A 232 1.35 -6.37 -20.76
N CYS A 233 0.34 -5.53 -20.49
CA CYS A 233 -0.45 -4.87 -21.54
C CYS A 233 0.36 -3.96 -22.48
N GLN A 234 1.39 -3.27 -21.97
CA GLN A 234 2.33 -2.46 -22.76
C GLN A 234 1.65 -1.45 -23.71
N ASP A 235 0.48 -0.95 -23.32
CA ASP A 235 -0.24 0.10 -24.02
C ASP A 235 -0.96 1.03 -23.01
N PRO A 236 -0.67 2.35 -23.00
CA PRO A 236 -1.36 3.35 -22.18
C PRO A 236 -2.89 3.33 -22.33
N HIS A 237 -3.43 2.91 -23.47
CA HIS A 237 -4.85 2.87 -23.76
C HIS A 237 -5.49 1.49 -23.52
N SER A 238 -4.73 0.51 -23.04
CA SER A 238 -5.30 -0.78 -22.66
C SER A 238 -6.41 -0.60 -21.61
N PRO A 239 -7.56 -1.27 -21.77
CA PRO A 239 -8.66 -1.18 -20.81
C PRO A 239 -8.30 -1.87 -19.49
N SER A 240 -9.13 -1.63 -18.48
CA SER A 240 -9.15 -2.46 -17.26
C SER A 240 -9.27 -3.94 -17.62
N ALA A 241 -8.56 -4.80 -16.89
CA ALA A 241 -8.61 -6.24 -17.08
C ALA A 241 -9.95 -6.83 -16.66
N ASN A 242 -10.22 -8.05 -17.12
CA ASN A 242 -11.35 -8.84 -16.64
C ASN A 242 -10.94 -9.61 -15.39
N GLY A 243 -11.45 -9.20 -14.23
CA GLY A 243 -11.20 -9.91 -12.97
C GLY A 243 -9.72 -9.93 -12.58
N TYR A 244 -9.17 -11.13 -12.37
CA TYR A 244 -7.81 -11.34 -11.85
C TYR A 244 -6.70 -11.26 -12.92
N ASP A 245 -7.01 -10.95 -14.17
CA ASP A 245 -6.00 -10.76 -15.23
C ASP A 245 -5.06 -9.57 -14.96
N GLY A 246 -5.46 -8.65 -14.07
CA GLY A 246 -4.63 -7.56 -13.55
C GLY A 246 -3.94 -7.85 -12.22
N ALA A 247 -3.99 -9.10 -11.72
CA ALA A 247 -3.36 -9.49 -10.47
C ALA A 247 -1.95 -10.05 -10.72
N HIS A 248 -0.93 -9.36 -10.19
CA HIS A 248 0.46 -9.86 -10.18
C HIS A 248 0.76 -10.73 -8.95
N PHE A 249 -0.09 -10.75 -7.92
CA PHE A 249 0.07 -11.58 -6.70
C PHE A 249 1.35 -11.32 -5.88
N LEU A 250 2.02 -10.20 -6.12
CA LEU A 250 3.12 -9.69 -5.30
C LEU A 250 2.61 -8.61 -4.34
N ARG A 251 3.46 -8.16 -3.41
CA ARG A 251 3.25 -6.90 -2.71
C ARG A 251 3.79 -5.76 -3.55
N ALA A 252 2.88 -4.95 -4.08
CA ALA A 252 3.25 -3.72 -4.76
C ALA A 252 3.68 -2.63 -3.75
N TRP A 253 4.16 -1.50 -4.28
CA TRP A 253 4.63 -0.37 -3.46
C TRP A 253 3.53 0.23 -2.57
N TYR A 254 2.27 0.16 -3.00
CA TYR A 254 1.10 0.63 -2.27
C TYR A 254 -0.21 0.14 -2.87
N THR A 255 -1.28 0.33 -2.10
CA THR A 255 -2.64 0.57 -2.55
C THR A 255 -3.01 1.98 -2.07
N SER A 256 -3.76 2.71 -2.88
CA SER A 256 -4.28 4.03 -2.47
C SER A 256 -5.77 4.11 -2.73
N TRP A 257 -6.48 4.80 -1.84
CA TRP A 257 -7.91 4.94 -1.90
C TRP A 257 -8.33 6.33 -1.42
N GLY A 258 -9.45 6.81 -1.95
CA GLY A 258 -9.94 8.15 -1.64
C GLY A 258 -11.41 8.33 -1.98
N GLY A 259 -11.95 9.48 -1.60
CA GLY A 259 -13.35 9.81 -1.83
C GLY A 259 -13.69 11.25 -1.52
N ALA A 260 -14.82 11.70 -2.04
CA ALA A 260 -15.38 13.00 -1.66
C ALA A 260 -15.73 13.00 -0.16
N ILE A 261 -15.55 14.14 0.51
CA ILE A 261 -15.95 14.29 1.92
C ILE A 261 -17.47 14.07 2.08
N ASP A 262 -18.27 14.47 1.09
CA ASP A 262 -19.72 14.29 1.07
C ASP A 262 -20.17 12.86 0.70
N GLY A 263 -19.22 11.96 0.37
CA GLY A 263 -19.49 10.58 0.00
C GLY A 263 -20.03 10.38 -1.42
N SER A 264 -20.07 11.42 -2.26
CA SER A 264 -20.61 11.34 -3.63
C SER A 264 -19.84 10.34 -4.50
N TRP A 265 -18.51 10.34 -4.44
CA TRP A 265 -17.64 9.39 -5.16
C TRP A 265 -16.54 8.83 -4.26
N ALA A 266 -15.99 7.68 -4.65
CA ALA A 266 -14.79 7.09 -4.08
C ALA A 266 -14.02 6.32 -5.16
N TRP A 267 -12.71 6.18 -4.99
CA TRP A 267 -11.79 5.51 -5.90
C TRP A 267 -10.80 4.64 -5.13
N GLN A 268 -10.20 3.68 -5.83
CA GLN A 268 -9.08 2.90 -5.34
C GLN A 268 -8.19 2.46 -6.50
N ILE A 269 -6.88 2.51 -6.29
CA ILE A 269 -5.84 1.98 -7.18
C ILE A 269 -5.01 0.94 -6.43
N GLY A 270 -4.54 -0.08 -7.15
CA GLY A 270 -3.42 -0.91 -6.68
C GLY A 270 -2.09 -0.19 -6.90
N ALA A 271 -1.03 -0.94 -7.24
CA ALA A 271 0.19 -0.37 -7.78
C ALA A 271 0.87 -1.33 -8.77
N SER A 272 1.53 -0.77 -9.78
CA SER A 272 2.17 -1.55 -10.83
C SER A 272 3.63 -1.92 -10.52
N HIS A 273 4.22 -1.30 -9.50
CA HIS A 273 5.64 -1.43 -9.15
C HIS A 273 5.79 -2.32 -7.91
N CYS A 274 6.58 -3.39 -8.01
CA CYS A 274 6.83 -4.35 -6.93
C CYS A 274 8.33 -4.43 -6.63
N HIS A 275 8.70 -4.28 -5.36
CA HIS A 275 10.09 -4.32 -4.91
C HIS A 275 10.32 -5.52 -3.98
N GLU A 276 11.50 -6.15 -4.02
CA GLU A 276 11.81 -7.33 -3.20
C GLU A 276 11.60 -7.11 -1.71
N PHE A 277 12.05 -5.97 -1.17
CA PHE A 277 11.90 -5.62 0.26
C PHE A 277 10.45 -5.59 0.78
N TYR A 278 9.46 -5.47 -0.10
CA TYR A 278 8.05 -5.42 0.29
C TYR A 278 7.42 -6.81 0.38
N GLN A 279 8.08 -7.83 -0.19
CA GLN A 279 7.53 -9.18 -0.15
C GLN A 279 7.66 -9.74 1.27
N ASN A 280 6.64 -10.50 1.71
CA ASN A 280 6.65 -11.18 2.99
C ASN A 280 6.00 -12.58 2.87
N PRO A 281 6.76 -13.58 2.38
CA PRO A 281 6.29 -14.96 2.30
C PRO A 281 5.85 -15.52 3.65
N LEU A 282 6.42 -15.01 4.76
CA LEU A 282 6.05 -15.46 6.11
C LEU A 282 4.66 -14.95 6.52
N ALA A 283 4.30 -13.70 6.19
CA ALA A 283 2.96 -13.17 6.43
C ALA A 283 1.92 -13.90 5.57
N ALA A 284 2.21 -14.11 4.28
CA ALA A 284 1.36 -14.88 3.39
C ALA A 284 1.16 -16.33 3.90
N TYR A 285 2.24 -16.99 4.30
CA TYR A 285 2.17 -18.32 4.94
C TYR A 285 1.36 -18.30 6.24
N ALA A 286 1.56 -17.30 7.10
CA ALA A 286 0.85 -17.19 8.37
C ALA A 286 -0.67 -17.12 8.18
N LEU A 287 -1.14 -16.31 7.22
CA LEU A 287 -2.55 -16.16 6.87
C LEU A 287 -3.17 -17.45 6.29
N LEU A 288 -2.36 -18.35 5.75
CA LEU A 288 -2.79 -19.65 5.25
C LEU A 288 -2.74 -20.74 6.32
N ALA A 289 -1.70 -20.73 7.16
CA ALA A 289 -1.36 -21.85 8.04
C ALA A 289 -1.98 -21.75 9.44
N ASP A 290 -2.25 -20.55 9.95
CA ASP A 290 -2.86 -20.34 11.26
C ASP A 290 -4.37 -20.16 11.15
N ASP A 291 -5.14 -20.99 11.87
CA ASP A 291 -6.61 -20.97 11.80
C ASP A 291 -7.22 -19.64 12.24
N ASP A 292 -6.69 -18.98 13.27
CA ASP A 292 -7.28 -17.74 13.79
C ASP A 292 -7.02 -16.58 12.82
N LEU A 293 -5.80 -16.48 12.28
CA LEU A 293 -5.47 -15.53 11.22
C LEU A 293 -6.31 -15.79 9.96
N ARG A 294 -6.40 -17.05 9.53
CA ARG A 294 -7.18 -17.44 8.36
C ARG A 294 -8.67 -17.13 8.52
N ASN A 295 -9.24 -17.42 9.68
CA ASN A 295 -10.65 -17.13 10.00
C ASN A 295 -10.93 -15.62 10.15
N GLY A 296 -9.91 -14.80 10.40
CA GLY A 296 -10.02 -13.34 10.35
C GLY A 296 -10.23 -12.79 8.93
N MET A 297 -9.83 -13.54 7.89
CA MET A 297 -10.13 -13.21 6.49
C MET A 297 -11.56 -13.60 6.12
N LYS A 298 -12.50 -12.67 6.30
CA LYS A 298 -13.94 -12.91 6.17
C LYS A 298 -14.41 -13.07 4.72
N VAL A 299 -13.63 -12.65 3.74
CA VAL A 299 -13.87 -12.99 2.34
C VAL A 299 -13.66 -14.50 2.11
N GLY A 300 -12.97 -15.19 3.01
CA GLY A 300 -12.93 -16.65 3.08
C GLY A 300 -12.08 -17.29 2.00
N ASN A 301 -12.60 -18.32 1.33
CA ASN A 301 -11.83 -19.13 0.37
C ASN A 301 -11.23 -18.34 -0.80
N ASP A 302 -11.87 -17.24 -1.19
CA ASP A 302 -11.32 -16.36 -2.22
C ASP A 302 -10.02 -15.69 -1.74
N ALA A 303 -9.98 -15.23 -0.49
CA ALA A 303 -8.76 -14.68 0.11
C ALA A 303 -7.68 -15.76 0.27
N VAL A 304 -8.06 -16.97 0.68
CA VAL A 304 -7.13 -18.12 0.77
C VAL A 304 -6.52 -18.42 -0.59
N THR A 305 -7.32 -18.49 -1.65
CA THR A 305 -6.85 -18.74 -3.02
C THR A 305 -5.85 -17.67 -3.49
N ASP A 306 -6.12 -16.41 -3.17
CA ASP A 306 -5.23 -15.29 -3.52
C ASP A 306 -3.90 -15.38 -2.76
N TYR A 307 -3.93 -15.74 -1.48
CA TYR A 307 -2.73 -15.92 -0.66
C TYR A 307 -1.92 -17.15 -1.04
N GLU A 308 -2.52 -18.26 -1.46
CA GLU A 308 -1.80 -19.41 -2.01
C GLU A 308 -0.98 -19.01 -3.25
N LYS A 309 -1.61 -18.27 -4.16
CA LYS A 309 -0.91 -17.71 -5.34
C LYS A 309 0.15 -16.71 -4.94
N SER A 310 -0.13 -15.83 -3.98
CA SER A 310 0.82 -14.82 -3.55
C SER A 310 2.04 -15.42 -2.87
N LEU A 311 1.87 -16.40 -1.98
CA LEU A 311 2.99 -17.10 -1.34
C LEU A 311 3.91 -17.74 -2.39
N GLN A 312 3.33 -18.49 -3.34
CA GLN A 312 4.10 -19.08 -4.43
C GLN A 312 4.83 -18.00 -5.26
N ARG A 313 4.10 -16.95 -5.66
CA ARG A 313 4.62 -15.88 -6.52
C ARG A 313 5.76 -15.11 -5.87
N GLN A 314 5.67 -14.81 -4.58
CA GLN A 314 6.71 -14.11 -3.84
C GLN A 314 8.00 -14.94 -3.76
N LEU A 315 7.90 -16.25 -3.53
CA LEU A 315 9.06 -17.15 -3.53
C LEU A 315 9.71 -17.23 -4.92
N GLU A 316 8.91 -17.33 -5.98
CA GLU A 316 9.40 -17.30 -7.37
C GLU A 316 10.08 -15.97 -7.71
N PHE A 317 9.56 -14.84 -7.20
CA PHE A 317 10.14 -13.51 -7.39
C PHE A 317 11.50 -13.36 -6.71
N TYR A 318 11.65 -13.83 -5.47
CA TYR A 318 12.96 -13.87 -4.80
C TYR A 318 13.99 -14.69 -5.57
N LEU A 319 13.60 -15.87 -6.07
CA LEU A 319 14.48 -16.73 -6.85
C LEU A 319 14.89 -16.08 -8.18
N TRP A 320 13.95 -15.40 -8.84
CA TRP A 320 14.20 -14.71 -10.10
C TRP A 320 15.13 -13.50 -9.93
N LEU A 321 15.01 -12.77 -8.80
CA LEU A 321 15.82 -11.60 -8.51
C LEU A 321 17.19 -11.92 -7.89
N GLN A 322 17.47 -13.18 -7.55
CA GLN A 322 18.75 -13.54 -6.95
C GLN A 322 19.90 -13.40 -7.96
N SER A 323 20.82 -12.48 -7.67
CA SER A 323 22.05 -12.31 -8.44
C SER A 323 22.99 -13.51 -8.28
N GLU A 324 23.93 -13.66 -9.21
CA GLU A 324 24.95 -14.71 -9.17
C GLU A 324 25.76 -14.71 -7.86
N GLN A 325 25.97 -13.53 -7.26
CA GLN A 325 26.72 -13.37 -6.02
C GLN A 325 25.87 -13.61 -4.76
N GLY A 326 24.56 -13.79 -4.89
CA GLY A 326 23.64 -14.07 -3.79
C GLY A 326 22.67 -12.93 -3.39
N PRO A 327 23.03 -11.63 -3.44
CA PRO A 327 22.09 -10.54 -3.18
C PRO A 327 20.85 -10.58 -4.09
N ILE A 328 19.73 -10.06 -3.60
CA ILE A 328 18.48 -9.97 -4.34
C ILE A 328 18.42 -8.59 -5.02
N ALA A 329 18.06 -8.55 -6.31
CA ALA A 329 17.90 -7.33 -7.09
C ALA A 329 16.57 -6.61 -6.80
N GLY A 330 16.37 -5.41 -7.37
CA GLY A 330 15.28 -4.50 -7.00
C GLY A 330 13.87 -5.06 -7.15
N GLY A 331 13.39 -5.27 -8.39
CA GLY A 331 12.01 -5.69 -8.57
C GLY A 331 11.51 -5.79 -10.00
N ALA A 332 10.21 -5.55 -10.17
CA ALA A 332 9.55 -5.54 -11.47
C ALA A 332 8.35 -4.60 -11.52
N THR A 333 7.95 -4.22 -12.74
CA THR A 333 6.76 -3.42 -13.00
C THR A 333 5.83 -4.03 -14.05
N SER A 334 4.53 -3.83 -13.90
CA SER A 334 3.52 -4.03 -14.96
C SER A 334 3.28 -2.77 -15.79
N SER A 335 3.78 -1.61 -15.36
CA SER A 335 3.62 -0.31 -16.01
C SER A 335 4.98 0.34 -16.22
N TRP A 336 5.59 0.12 -17.40
CA TRP A 336 6.90 0.67 -17.73
C TRP A 336 6.88 2.20 -17.69
N HIS A 337 7.80 2.78 -16.91
CA HIS A 337 7.81 4.20 -16.51
C HIS A 337 6.49 4.73 -15.92
N GLY A 338 5.63 3.85 -15.39
CA GLY A 338 4.31 4.22 -14.89
C GLY A 338 3.34 4.72 -15.99
N ARG A 339 3.66 4.45 -17.26
CA ARG A 339 2.88 4.87 -18.44
C ARG A 339 2.43 3.70 -19.30
N TYR A 340 2.57 2.45 -18.82
CA TYR A 340 2.27 1.24 -19.57
C TYR A 340 2.98 1.19 -20.94
N LEU A 341 4.19 1.74 -21.03
CA LEU A 341 4.95 1.69 -22.28
C LEU A 341 5.38 0.25 -22.60
N LYS A 342 5.81 0.05 -23.84
CA LYS A 342 6.48 -1.18 -24.26
C LYS A 342 7.74 -1.41 -23.44
N TYR A 343 7.98 -2.67 -23.07
CA TYR A 343 9.16 -3.09 -22.30
C TYR A 343 10.41 -3.03 -23.18
N GLU A 344 11.12 -1.92 -23.08
CA GLU A 344 12.32 -1.64 -23.86
C GLU A 344 13.17 -0.60 -23.12
N TYR A 345 14.44 -0.93 -22.89
CA TYR A 345 15.47 0.03 -22.52
C TYR A 345 15.79 0.89 -23.76
N LEU A 346 15.85 2.20 -23.59
CA LEU A 346 16.02 3.16 -24.67
C LEU A 346 17.47 3.65 -24.76
N ASP A 347 18.07 3.56 -25.94
CA ASP A 347 19.41 4.11 -26.21
C ASP A 347 19.47 5.60 -25.87
N GLY A 348 20.51 6.02 -25.17
CA GLY A 348 20.73 7.38 -24.67
C GLY A 348 20.02 7.72 -23.36
N VAL A 349 19.03 6.93 -22.93
CA VAL A 349 18.32 7.08 -21.64
C VAL A 349 18.75 6.00 -20.66
N ASP A 350 18.78 4.74 -21.12
CA ASP A 350 19.04 3.54 -20.33
C ASP A 350 20.39 2.89 -20.66
N ASP A 351 21.35 3.67 -21.17
CA ASP A 351 22.66 3.17 -21.66
C ASP A 351 23.39 2.32 -20.62
N GLU A 352 23.24 2.64 -19.33
CA GLU A 352 23.79 1.82 -18.25
C GLU A 352 23.22 0.41 -18.27
N TYR A 353 21.90 0.26 -18.38
CA TYR A 353 21.23 -1.04 -18.42
C TYR A 353 21.54 -1.80 -19.71
N ILE A 354 21.52 -1.12 -20.84
CA ILE A 354 21.82 -1.73 -22.15
C ILE A 354 23.26 -2.24 -22.16
N THR A 355 24.22 -1.44 -21.68
CA THR A 355 25.62 -1.83 -21.59
C THR A 355 25.82 -2.99 -20.61
N LYS A 356 25.18 -2.93 -19.44
CA LYS A 356 25.29 -3.95 -18.39
C LYS A 356 24.73 -5.30 -18.83
N TYR A 357 23.59 -5.32 -19.50
CA TYR A 357 22.89 -6.56 -19.87
C TYR A 357 23.14 -7.00 -21.32
N GLY A 358 23.75 -6.15 -22.15
CA GLY A 358 23.99 -6.44 -23.57
C GLY A 358 22.69 -6.62 -24.39
N THR A 359 21.57 -6.12 -23.89
CA THR A 359 20.23 -6.22 -24.49
C THR A 359 19.42 -4.99 -24.14
N ASN A 360 18.55 -4.56 -25.05
CA ASN A 360 17.59 -3.50 -24.81
C ASN A 360 16.23 -4.02 -24.30
N LYS A 361 16.11 -5.33 -24.04
CA LYS A 361 14.88 -5.95 -23.53
C LYS A 361 15.07 -6.39 -22.08
N PRO A 362 14.24 -5.92 -21.15
CA PRO A 362 14.27 -6.42 -19.77
C PRO A 362 13.84 -7.89 -19.73
N THR A 363 14.38 -8.65 -18.77
CA THR A 363 13.82 -9.97 -18.44
C THR A 363 12.43 -9.79 -17.83
N ILE A 364 11.57 -10.80 -17.99
CA ILE A 364 10.21 -10.78 -17.47
C ILE A 364 9.93 -11.91 -16.49
N LEU A 365 9.08 -11.63 -15.50
CA LEU A 365 8.49 -12.62 -14.61
C LEU A 365 6.97 -12.44 -14.62
N TYR A 366 6.22 -13.48 -15.03
CA TYR A 366 4.76 -13.42 -15.19
C TYR A 366 4.26 -12.16 -15.95
N ASN A 367 4.96 -11.81 -17.03
CA ASN A 367 4.70 -10.63 -17.87
C ASN A 367 4.94 -9.27 -17.19
N MET A 368 5.57 -9.22 -16.01
CA MET A 368 6.13 -7.99 -15.45
C MET A 368 7.60 -7.86 -15.87
N ALA A 369 8.05 -6.65 -16.20
CA ALA A 369 9.41 -6.39 -16.62
C ALA A 369 10.30 -6.02 -15.43
N TYR A 370 11.53 -6.54 -15.41
CA TYR A 370 12.56 -6.12 -14.46
C TYR A 370 12.88 -4.64 -14.64
N GLN A 371 12.77 -3.88 -13.55
CA GLN A 371 13.05 -2.45 -13.50
C GLN A 371 13.89 -2.14 -12.26
#